data_AF-A0A7Z6SPY5-F1
#
_entry.id   AF-A0A7Z6SPY5-F1
#
_cell.length_a   1.000
_cell.length_b   1.000
_cell.length_c   1.000
_cell.angle_alpha   90.00
_cell.angle_beta   90.00
_cell.angle_gamma   90.00
#
_symmetry.space_group_name_H-M   'P 1'
#
loop_
_entity.id
_entity.type
_entity.pdbx_description
1 polymer ?
#
loop_
_entity_poly.entity_id
_entity_poly.type
_entity_poly.pdbx_seq_one_letter_code
_entity_poly.pdbx_strand_id
1 'polypeptide(L)'
;MLNKFKKIVGVGVLVGCLGVLQAKNSLFVLPYEQRDALNSLVSGISNARESVKIAIYSFTHRDIARAIKSVASRGIKVQIIYDYES
;
A
#
# COMPACT_ATOMS: atom_id res chain seq x y z
N MET A 1 -30.00 32.89 -8.22
CA MET A 1 -29.68 31.45 -8.12
C MET A 1 -28.24 31.08 -8.51
N LEU A 2 -27.59 31.82 -9.42
CA LEU A 2 -26.25 31.50 -9.94
C LEU A 2 -25.10 31.56 -8.88
N ASN A 3 -25.22 32.41 -7.85
CA ASN A 3 -24.19 32.56 -6.81
C ASN A 3 -24.13 31.40 -5.80
N LYS A 4 -25.23 30.69 -5.54
CA LYS A 4 -25.21 29.52 -4.64
C LYS A 4 -24.45 28.35 -5.27
N PHE A 5 -24.57 28.18 -6.59
CA PHE A 5 -23.90 27.10 -7.33
C PHE A 5 -22.37 27.31 -7.40
N LYS A 6 -21.91 28.54 -7.67
CA LYS A 6 -20.48 28.89 -7.59
C LYS A 6 -19.88 28.67 -6.19
N LYS A 7 -20.67 28.90 -5.12
CA LYS A 7 -20.24 28.68 -3.73
C LYS A 7 -20.11 27.20 -3.40
N ILE A 8 -21.03 26.36 -3.88
CA ILE A 8 -20.99 24.90 -3.67
C ILE A 8 -19.81 24.27 -4.43
N VAL A 9 -19.57 24.69 -5.67
CA VAL A 9 -18.41 24.23 -6.45
C VAL A 9 -17.10 24.72 -5.82
N GLY A 10 -17.04 25.97 -5.35
CA GLY A 10 -15.87 26.52 -4.67
C GLY A 10 -15.51 25.79 -3.37
N VAL A 11 -16.50 25.35 -2.59
CA VAL A 11 -16.29 24.57 -1.36
C VAL A 11 -15.92 23.11 -1.69
N GLY A 12 -16.55 22.50 -2.71
CA GLY A 12 -16.25 21.13 -3.14
C GLY A 12 -14.82 20.97 -3.67
N VAL A 13 -14.31 21.96 -4.41
CA VAL A 13 -12.93 21.98 -4.91
C VAL A 13 -11.91 22.15 -3.77
N LEU A 14 -12.23 22.94 -2.75
CA LEU A 14 -11.35 23.18 -1.60
C LEU A 14 -11.20 21.94 -0.71
N VAL A 15 -12.25 21.11 -0.60
CA VAL A 15 -12.21 19.81 0.11
C VAL A 15 -11.50 18.74 -0.74
N GLY A 16 -11.65 18.77 -2.07
CA GLY A 16 -10.99 17.82 -2.97
C GLY A 16 -9.46 17.95 -3.02
N CYS A 17 -8.91 19.15 -2.82
CA CYS A 17 -7.46 19.38 -2.80
C CYS A 17 -6.77 19.00 -1.47
N LEU A 18 -7.52 18.75 -0.39
CA LEU A 18 -6.96 18.37 0.92
C LEU A 18 -6.64 16.88 1.05
N GLY A 19 -6.93 16.07 0.03
CA GLY A 19 -6.49 14.68 -0.08
C GLY A 19 -4.99 14.58 -0.39
N VAL A 20 -4.16 15.29 0.37
CA VAL A 20 -2.71 15.08 0.35
C VAL A 20 -2.50 13.67 0.90
N LEU A 21 -1.98 12.78 0.05
CA LEU A 21 -1.44 11.47 0.44
C LEU A 21 -0.29 11.71 1.43
N GLN A 22 -0.63 11.88 2.70
CA GLN A 22 0.32 11.96 3.81
C GLN A 22 0.85 10.55 4.06
N ALA A 23 2.04 10.27 3.56
CA ALA A 23 2.79 9.09 3.96
C ALA A 23 3.30 9.33 5.40
N LYS A 24 2.66 8.68 6.38
CA LYS A 24 3.15 8.66 7.76
C LYS A 24 4.29 7.66 7.86
N ASN A 25 5.44 8.07 8.40
CA ASN A 25 6.52 7.13 8.69
C ASN A 25 6.11 6.19 9.83
N SER A 26 6.28 4.89 9.59
CA SER A 26 6.17 3.83 10.60
C SER A 26 7.52 3.10 10.64
N LEU A 27 8.17 3.11 11.80
CA LEU A 27 9.40 2.37 12.06
C LEU A 27 9.06 1.17 12.94
N PHE A 28 9.62 0.01 12.61
CA PHE A 28 9.50 -1.20 13.41
C PHE A 28 10.90 -1.70 13.80
N VAL A 29 11.14 -1.90 15.08
CA VAL A 29 12.40 -2.41 15.62
C VAL A 29 12.25 -3.88 15.97
N LEU A 30 12.98 -4.73 15.25
CA LEU A 30 13.00 -6.16 15.52
C LEU A 30 14.07 -6.49 16.57
N PRO A 31 13.84 -7.50 17.45
CA PRO A 31 12.71 -8.43 17.41
C PRO A 31 11.44 -7.93 18.13
N TYR A 32 11.47 -6.78 18.80
CA TYR A 32 10.41 -6.31 19.69
C TYR A 32 9.05 -6.13 18.99
N GLU A 33 9.06 -5.56 17.79
CA GLU A 33 7.85 -5.22 17.01
C GLU A 33 7.66 -6.16 15.81
N GLN A 34 8.23 -7.37 15.85
CA GLN A 34 8.24 -8.31 14.72
C GLN A 34 6.84 -8.67 14.18
N ARG A 35 5.84 -8.78 15.07
CA ARG A 35 4.46 -9.10 14.68
C ARG A 35 3.83 -7.92 13.96
N ASP A 36 4.03 -6.71 14.47
CA ASP A 36 3.47 -5.50 13.89
C ASP A 36 4.14 -5.17 12.55
N ALA A 37 5.46 -5.38 12.45
CA ALA A 37 6.20 -5.27 11.20
C ALA A 37 5.66 -6.22 10.13
N LEU A 38 5.51 -7.51 10.47
CA LEU A 38 4.97 -8.52 9.56
C LEU A 38 3.54 -8.21 9.15
N ASN A 39 2.68 -7.85 10.10
CA ASN A 39 1.28 -7.51 9.85
C ASN A 39 1.15 -6.27 8.97
N SER A 40 2.00 -5.26 9.18
CA SER A 40 2.03 -4.05 8.36
C SER A 40 2.40 -4.37 6.91
N LEU A 41 3.47 -5.16 6.70
CA LEU A 41 3.90 -5.59 5.37
C LEU A 41 2.82 -6.43 4.66
N VAL A 42 2.29 -7.46 5.34
CA VAL A 42 1.23 -8.33 4.80
C VAL A 42 -0.02 -7.53 4.46
N SER A 43 -0.42 -6.59 5.32
CA SER A 43 -1.59 -5.74 5.09
C SER A 43 -1.37 -4.77 3.93
N GLY A 44 -0.18 -4.21 3.78
CA GLY A 44 0.18 -3.34 2.65
C GLY A 44 0.06 -4.07 1.31
N ILE A 45 0.62 -5.28 1.23
CA ILE A 45 0.50 -6.15 0.05
C ILE A 45 -0.98 -6.52 -0.19
N SER A 46 -1.67 -6.96 0.86
CA SER A 46 -3.05 -7.46 0.76
C SER A 46 -4.07 -6.39 0.41
N ASN A 47 -3.78 -5.10 0.60
CA ASN A 47 -4.70 -4.00 0.28
C ASN A 47 -4.32 -3.24 -1.01
N ALA A 48 -3.29 -3.68 -1.74
CA ALA A 48 -2.90 -3.03 -2.99
C ALA A 48 -4.04 -3.06 -4.02
N ARG A 49 -4.20 -1.95 -4.75
CA ARG A 49 -5.31 -1.72 -5.70
C ARG A 49 -4.88 -1.69 -7.17
N GLU A 50 -3.58 -1.59 -7.45
CA GLU A 50 -3.08 -1.44 -8.83
C GLU A 50 -1.88 -2.36 -9.11
N SER A 51 -0.81 -2.23 -8.32
CA SER A 51 0.37 -3.07 -8.46
C SER A 51 1.10 -3.28 -7.14
N VAL A 52 1.90 -4.35 -7.08
CA VAL A 52 2.85 -4.65 -6.01
C VAL A 52 4.21 -4.89 -6.66
N LYS A 53 5.20 -4.07 -6.34
CA LYS A 53 6.56 -4.14 -6.89
C LYS A 53 7.53 -4.44 -5.76
N ILE A 54 8.23 -5.56 -5.84
CA ILE A 54 9.11 -6.05 -4.79
C ILE A 54 10.50 -6.31 -5.38
N ALA A 55 11.54 -5.85 -4.67
CA ALA A 55 12.90 -6.34 -4.83
C ALA A 55 13.31 -6.95 -3.48
N ILE A 56 13.67 -8.23 -3.48
CA ILE A 56 13.97 -8.95 -2.24
C ILE A 56 15.11 -9.94 -2.47
N TYR A 57 16.05 -9.98 -1.53
CA TYR A 57 17.18 -10.91 -1.56
C TYR A 57 16.71 -12.34 -1.29
N SER A 58 16.30 -12.64 -0.06
CA SER A 58 15.78 -13.96 0.31
C SER A 58 14.29 -13.90 0.65
N PHE A 59 13.51 -14.80 0.08
CA PHE A 59 12.06 -14.86 0.28
C PHE A 59 11.56 -16.27 0.56
N THR A 60 11.47 -16.60 1.84
CA THR A 60 11.03 -17.94 2.31
C THR A 60 9.77 -17.88 3.20
N HIS A 61 9.31 -16.68 3.56
CA HIS A 61 8.22 -16.49 4.52
C HIS A 61 6.84 -16.78 3.90
N ARG A 62 6.18 -17.85 4.36
CA ARG A 62 4.93 -18.36 3.77
C ARG A 62 3.76 -17.36 3.85
N ASP A 63 3.65 -16.57 4.92
CA ASP A 63 2.55 -15.59 5.06
C ASP A 63 2.63 -14.47 4.03
N ILE A 64 3.83 -13.97 3.76
CA ILE A 64 4.06 -12.95 2.73
C ILE A 64 3.77 -13.56 1.35
N ALA A 65 4.17 -14.81 1.09
CA ALA A 65 3.84 -15.51 -0.16
C ALA A 65 2.34 -15.70 -0.36
N ARG A 66 1.60 -16.04 0.71
CA ARG A 66 0.13 -16.12 0.67
C ARG A 66 -0.51 -14.77 0.39
N ALA A 67 -0.02 -13.69 1.01
CA ALA A 67 -0.50 -12.33 0.76
C ALA A 67 -0.32 -11.92 -0.71
N ILE A 68 0.87 -12.19 -1.27
CA ILE A 68 1.18 -11.95 -2.69
C ILE A 68 0.25 -12.74 -3.61
N LYS A 69 0.06 -14.04 -3.35
CA LYS A 69 -0.87 -14.87 -4.14
C LYS A 69 -2.31 -14.36 -4.06
N SER A 70 -2.75 -13.94 -2.87
CA SER A 70 -4.09 -13.40 -2.63
C SER A 70 -4.35 -12.09 -3.37
N VAL A 71 -3.35 -11.19 -3.46
CA VAL A 71 -3.52 -9.95 -4.22
C VAL A 71 -3.45 -10.18 -5.72
N ALA A 72 -2.56 -11.08 -6.18
CA ALA A 72 -2.46 -11.45 -7.58
C ALA A 72 -3.76 -12.11 -8.11
N SER A 73 -4.42 -12.95 -7.30
CA SER A 73 -5.70 -13.58 -7.71
C SER A 73 -6.85 -12.59 -7.90
N ARG A 74 -6.74 -11.37 -7.36
CA ARG A 74 -7.68 -10.26 -7.61
C ARG A 74 -7.35 -9.46 -8.88
N GLY A 75 -6.36 -9.90 -9.68
CA GLY A 75 -5.94 -9.24 -10.91
C GLY A 75 -4.93 -8.10 -10.72
N ILE A 76 -4.40 -7.91 -9.51
CA ILE A 76 -3.37 -6.91 -9.24
C ILE A 76 -2.04 -7.37 -9.81
N LYS A 77 -1.34 -6.49 -10.53
CA LYS A 77 -0.05 -6.83 -11.16
C LYS A 77 1.04 -6.92 -10.10
N VAL A 78 1.62 -8.10 -9.93
CA VAL A 78 2.76 -8.32 -9.03
C VAL A 78 4.04 -8.50 -9.83
N GLN A 79 5.08 -7.75 -9.49
CA GLN A 79 6.43 -7.89 -10.03
C GLN A 79 7.39 -8.16 -8.87
N ILE A 80 8.22 -9.20 -9.00
CA ILE A 80 9.22 -9.55 -7.99
C ILE A 80 10.57 -9.68 -8.69
N ILE A 81 11.55 -8.91 -8.24
CA ILE A 81 12.95 -9.02 -8.62
C ILE A 81 13.66 -9.74 -7.48
N TYR A 82 14.25 -10.88 -7.79
CA TYR A 82 15.12 -11.61 -6.88
C TYR A 82 16.57 -11.27 -7.15
N ASP A 83 17.39 -11.42 -6.12
CA ASP A 83 18.81 -11.53 -6.36
C ASP A 83 19.12 -12.80 -7.17
N TYR A 84 20.14 -12.72 -8.03
CA TYR A 84 20.44 -13.76 -9.02
C TYR A 84 21.02 -15.03 -8.40
N GLU A 85 21.75 -14.90 -7.29
CA GLU A 85 22.48 -16.00 -6.64
C GLU A 85 21.63 -16.72 -5.55
N SER A 86 20.36 -16.35 -5.41
CA SER A 86 19.45 -16.74 -4.32
C SER A 86 18.75 -18.08 -4.49
#